data_AF-A0A954H5M8-F1
#
_entry.id   AF-A0A954H5M8-F1
#
_cell.length_a   1.000
_cell.length_b   1.000
_cell.length_c   1.000
_cell.angle_alpha   90.00
_cell.angle_beta   90.00
_cell.angle_gamma   90.00
#
_symmetry.space_group_name_H-M   'P 1'
#
loop_
_entity.id
_entity.type
_entity.pdbx_description
1 polymer ?
#
loop_
_entity_poly.entity_id
_entity_poly.type
_entity_poly.pdbx_seq_one_letter_code
_entity_poly.pdbx_strand_id
1 'polypeptide(L)'
;MDENNLYKPSIDRSGSRDSTTRHSTNENSPRSTAFTAFLFASALTMLTYTAANLYARSYDPWLTPRFTEYMRIWWAIGKPMLAVMMLLVPIGIVLLLRTRSTSRRLIITFLVVTMTALPVLLGVP
;
A
#
# COMPACT_ATOMS: atom_id res chain seq x y z
N MET A 1 -68.90 -17.05 10.14
CA MET A 1 -69.24 -15.91 9.26
C MET A 1 -69.52 -14.74 10.17
N ASP A 2 -68.66 -13.73 10.13
CA ASP A 2 -68.99 -12.36 10.53
C ASP A 2 -68.09 -11.44 9.68
N GLU A 3 -68.74 -10.71 8.79
CA GLU A 3 -68.17 -9.64 7.98
C GLU A 3 -68.24 -8.30 8.75
N ASN A 4 -67.53 -7.29 8.23
CA ASN A 4 -67.59 -5.87 8.57
C ASN A 4 -66.64 -5.39 9.68
N ASN A 5 -65.50 -4.83 9.27
CA ASN A 5 -65.41 -3.37 9.29
C ASN A 5 -64.34 -2.82 8.36
N LEU A 6 -64.82 -1.88 7.55
CA LEU A 6 -64.22 -1.22 6.40
C LEU A 6 -63.71 0.17 6.86
N TYR A 7 -62.44 0.47 6.56
CA TYR A 7 -61.90 1.80 6.18
C TYR A 7 -61.68 2.96 7.21
N LYS A 8 -60.37 3.29 7.39
CA LYS A 8 -59.61 4.60 7.33
C LYS A 8 -60.08 5.83 8.17
N PRO A 9 -59.19 6.74 8.64
CA PRO A 9 -58.28 7.54 7.80
C PRO A 9 -56.84 7.77 8.34
N SER A 10 -56.08 8.48 7.49
CA SER A 10 -54.68 8.92 7.48
C SER A 10 -54.16 9.71 8.68
N ILE A 11 -52.90 9.46 9.07
CA ILE A 11 -52.02 10.47 9.69
C ILE A 11 -50.72 10.52 8.90
N ASP A 12 -50.59 11.57 8.09
CA ASP A 12 -49.31 12.09 7.63
C ASP A 12 -48.46 12.45 8.86
N ARG A 13 -47.32 11.78 9.01
CA ARG A 13 -46.23 12.28 9.85
C ARG A 13 -45.01 12.54 8.99
N SER A 14 -45.10 13.67 8.31
CA SER A 14 -43.94 14.47 7.94
C SER A 14 -43.01 14.63 9.13
N GLY A 15 -41.70 14.49 8.89
CA GLY A 15 -40.70 15.28 9.59
C GLY A 15 -40.16 14.72 10.91
N SER A 16 -39.26 13.75 10.81
CA SER A 16 -37.98 13.78 11.55
C SER A 16 -37.03 12.94 10.70
N ARG A 17 -36.30 13.48 9.72
CA ARG A 17 -35.05 14.22 9.95
C ARG A 17 -34.37 13.86 11.26
N ASP A 18 -34.26 12.55 11.51
CA ASP A 18 -33.13 12.03 12.23
C ASP A 18 -31.93 12.23 11.32
N SER A 19 -31.38 13.45 11.39
CA SER A 19 -29.97 13.71 11.25
C SER A 19 -29.26 12.75 12.19
N THR A 20 -29.12 11.49 11.74
CA THR A 20 -28.02 10.65 12.14
C THR A 20 -26.82 11.38 11.57
N THR A 21 -26.37 12.38 12.33
CA THR A 21 -25.04 12.92 12.27
C THR A 21 -24.17 11.68 12.39
N ARG A 22 -23.84 11.11 11.23
CA ARG A 22 -22.71 10.23 11.06
C ARG A 22 -21.54 11.10 11.44
N HIS A 23 -21.31 11.21 12.74
CA HIS A 23 -19.97 11.15 13.26
C HIS A 23 -19.45 9.83 12.69
N SER A 24 -18.94 9.93 11.47
CA SER A 24 -17.81 9.13 11.03
C SER A 24 -16.72 9.49 12.02
N THR A 25 -16.84 8.92 13.22
CA THR A 25 -15.69 8.65 14.06
C THR A 25 -14.75 7.96 13.10
N ASN A 26 -13.72 8.72 12.79
CA ASN A 26 -12.67 8.41 11.85
C ASN A 26 -11.97 7.20 12.42
N GLU A 27 -12.60 6.03 12.29
CA GLU A 27 -12.04 4.72 12.58
C GLU A 27 -11.03 4.45 11.48
N ASN A 28 -9.96 5.24 11.51
CA ASN A 28 -8.65 4.81 11.09
C ASN A 28 -8.28 3.64 12.00
N SER A 29 -8.92 2.50 11.77
CA SER A 29 -8.58 1.24 12.41
C SER A 29 -7.07 1.09 12.27
N PRO A 30 -6.33 0.85 13.36
CA PRO A 30 -4.87 0.75 13.29
C PRO A 30 -4.40 -0.30 12.26
N ARG A 31 -5.28 -1.24 11.90
CA ARG A 31 -5.09 -2.24 10.84
C ARG A 31 -5.11 -1.64 9.43
N SER A 32 -5.93 -0.62 9.18
CA SER A 32 -5.99 0.11 7.92
C SER A 32 -4.73 0.95 7.74
N THR A 33 -4.34 1.67 8.79
CA THR A 33 -3.15 2.54 8.81
C THR A 33 -1.85 1.79 8.58
N ALA A 34 -1.67 0.62 9.20
CA ALA A 34 -0.46 -0.19 9.00
C ALA A 34 -0.34 -0.72 7.56
N PHE A 35 -1.46 -1.08 6.94
CA PHE A 35 -1.48 -1.55 5.56
C PHE A 35 -1.18 -0.41 4.57
N THR A 36 -1.79 0.77 4.74
CA THR A 36 -1.47 1.94 3.91
C THR A 36 -0.04 2.40 4.13
N ALA A 37 0.46 2.44 5.35
CA ALA A 37 1.86 2.77 5.64
C ALA A 37 2.82 1.80 4.94
N PHE A 38 2.54 0.49 4.98
CA PHE A 38 3.32 -0.51 4.25
C PHE A 38 3.29 -0.25 2.74
N LEU A 39 2.11 0.02 2.15
CA LEU A 39 1.99 0.34 0.73
C LEU A 39 2.82 1.57 0.34
N PHE A 40 2.70 2.65 1.10
CA PHE A 40 3.44 3.88 0.84
C PHE A 40 4.94 3.69 0.98
N ALA A 41 5.39 3.06 2.07
CA ALA A 41 6.81 2.77 2.27
C ALA A 41 7.35 1.91 1.13
N SER A 42 6.61 0.87 0.74
CA SER A 42 7.00 -0.02 -0.34
C SER A 42 7.10 0.69 -1.68
N ALA A 43 6.09 1.48 -2.05
CA ALA A 43 6.07 2.22 -3.30
C ALA A 43 7.20 3.25 -3.34
N LEU A 44 7.42 4.00 -2.26
CA LEU A 44 8.48 5.00 -2.16
C LEU A 44 9.85 4.33 -2.30
N THR A 45 10.12 3.27 -1.54
CA THR A 45 11.40 2.56 -1.58
C THR A 45 11.67 1.99 -2.98
N MET A 46 10.68 1.35 -3.60
CA MET A 46 10.82 0.82 -4.96
C MET A 46 11.08 1.92 -5.99
N LEU A 47 10.35 3.04 -5.91
CA LEU A 47 10.53 4.18 -6.80
C LEU A 47 11.92 4.77 -6.66
N THR A 48 12.36 5.06 -5.43
CA THR A 48 13.67 5.64 -5.16
C THR A 48 14.81 4.70 -5.57
N TYR A 49 14.70 3.40 -5.27
CA TYR A 49 15.69 2.41 -5.70
C TYR A 49 15.77 2.33 -7.23
N THR A 50 14.63 2.24 -7.91
CA THR A 50 14.55 2.15 -9.37
C THR A 50 15.12 3.42 -10.03
N ALA A 51 14.72 4.59 -9.53
CA ALA A 51 15.22 5.87 -10.03
C ALA A 51 16.74 6.02 -9.84
N ALA A 52 17.26 5.67 -8.66
CA ALA A 52 18.70 5.70 -8.42
C ALA A 52 19.47 4.74 -9.34
N ASN A 53 18.93 3.53 -9.56
CA ASN A 53 19.55 2.52 -10.41
C ASN A 53 19.53 2.93 -11.90
N LEU A 54 18.39 3.43 -12.41
CA LEU A 54 18.30 3.96 -13.77
C LEU A 54 19.23 5.17 -13.98
N TYR A 55 19.26 6.09 -13.02
CA TYR A 55 20.14 7.26 -13.09
C TYR A 55 21.61 6.85 -13.15
N ALA A 56 22.05 5.93 -12.30
CA ALA A 56 23.43 5.43 -12.36
C ALA A 56 23.74 4.75 -13.71
N ARG A 57 22.80 3.94 -14.22
CA ARG A 57 22.94 3.21 -15.48
C ARG A 57 22.87 4.08 -16.72
N SER A 58 22.20 5.22 -16.68
CA SER A 58 22.18 6.15 -17.81
C SER A 58 23.55 6.76 -18.08
N TYR A 59 24.42 6.83 -17.06
CA TYR A 59 25.80 7.30 -17.21
C TYR A 59 26.82 6.15 -17.33
N ASP A 60 26.61 5.05 -16.61
CA ASP A 60 27.44 3.85 -16.69
C ASP A 60 26.58 2.57 -16.70
N PRO A 61 26.33 1.98 -17.88
CA PRO A 61 25.50 0.77 -18.02
C PRO A 61 26.00 -0.42 -17.20
N TRP A 62 27.31 -0.46 -16.95
CA TRP A 62 27.99 -1.58 -16.30
C TRP A 62 28.09 -1.40 -14.79
N LEU A 63 27.56 -0.30 -14.26
CA LEU A 63 27.63 0.08 -12.85
C LEU A 63 29.05 -0.13 -12.27
N THR A 64 30.10 0.23 -13.00
CA THR A 64 31.46 -0.08 -12.57
C THR A 64 31.79 0.68 -11.27
N PRO A 65 32.53 0.07 -10.33
CA PRO A 65 32.88 0.70 -9.05
C PRO A 65 33.96 1.76 -9.27
N ARG A 66 33.59 2.86 -9.91
CA ARG A 66 34.41 4.06 -10.10
C ARG A 66 33.93 5.13 -9.12
N PHE A 67 34.83 5.95 -8.63
CA PHE A 67 34.52 7.09 -7.74
C PHE A 67 33.91 8.26 -8.51
N THR A 68 32.88 8.00 -9.29
CA THR A 68 32.14 9.03 -10.03
C THR A 68 30.98 9.53 -9.19
N GLU A 69 30.56 10.77 -9.43
CA GLU A 69 29.54 11.44 -8.62
C GLU A 69 28.19 10.69 -8.65
N TYR A 70 27.77 10.21 -9.81
CA TYR A 70 26.57 9.39 -9.99
C TYR A 70 26.65 8.05 -9.25
N MET A 71 27.83 7.44 -9.15
CA MET A 71 28.01 6.23 -8.34
C MET A 71 27.95 6.50 -6.85
N ARG A 72 28.49 7.63 -6.39
CA ARG A 72 28.35 8.03 -4.98
C ARG A 72 26.88 8.23 -4.62
N ILE A 73 26.08 8.83 -5.51
CA ILE A 73 24.63 8.98 -5.33
C ILE A 73 23.95 7.60 -5.25
N TRP A 74 24.30 6.67 -6.16
CA TRP A 74 23.76 5.31 -6.10
C TRP A 74 24.15 4.57 -4.81
N TRP A 75 25.40 4.70 -4.35
CA TRP A 75 25.84 4.12 -3.08
C TRP A 75 25.16 4.76 -1.88
N ALA A 76 24.93 6.08 -1.90
CA ALA A 76 24.31 6.81 -0.80
C ALA A 76 22.80 6.59 -0.71
N ILE A 77 22.13 6.32 -1.84
CA ILE A 77 20.66 6.23 -1.90
C ILE A 77 20.20 4.83 -2.29
N GLY A 78 20.72 4.28 -3.38
CA GLY A 78 20.34 2.96 -3.90
C GLY A 78 20.62 1.82 -2.92
N LYS A 79 21.84 1.74 -2.37
CA LYS A 79 22.18 0.68 -1.38
C LYS A 79 21.29 0.71 -0.13
N PRO A 80 21.10 1.85 0.56
CA PRO A 80 20.18 1.92 1.69
C PRO A 80 18.74 1.56 1.32
N MET A 81 18.24 2.03 0.16
CA MET A 81 16.88 1.70 -0.28
C MET A 81 16.73 0.22 -0.59
N LEU A 82 17.75 -0.44 -1.12
CA LEU A 82 17.77 -1.90 -1.27
C LEU A 82 17.64 -2.59 0.10
N ALA A 83 18.40 -2.14 1.10
CA ALA A 83 18.32 -2.69 2.46
C ALA A 83 16.93 -2.49 3.08
N VAL A 84 16.34 -1.28 2.94
CA VAL A 84 14.97 -1.00 3.39
C VAL A 84 13.96 -1.89 2.67
N MET A 85 14.13 -2.09 1.37
CA MET A 85 13.26 -2.97 0.57
C MET A 85 13.33 -4.42 1.08
N MET A 86 14.53 -4.93 1.35
CA MET A 86 14.72 -6.27 1.92
C MET A 86 14.16 -6.40 3.33
N LEU A 87 14.13 -5.32 4.11
CA LEU A 87 13.50 -5.28 5.44
C LEU A 87 11.96 -5.22 5.35
N LEU A 88 11.40 -4.61 4.29
CA LEU A 88 9.95 -4.61 4.04
C LEU A 88 9.42 -5.99 3.64
N VAL A 89 10.24 -6.87 3.03
CA VAL A 89 9.85 -8.24 2.66
C VAL A 89 9.29 -9.05 3.84
N PRO A 90 10.00 -9.24 4.97
CA PRO A 90 9.47 -9.99 6.11
C PRO A 90 8.24 -9.31 6.72
N ILE A 91 8.16 -7.97 6.70
CA ILE A 91 6.96 -7.23 7.15
C ILE A 91 5.75 -7.56 6.24
N GLY A 92 5.96 -7.62 4.92
CA GLY A 92 4.95 -8.04 3.96
C GLY A 92 4.50 -9.48 4.19
N ILE A 93 5.41 -10.40 4.50
CA ILE A 93 5.08 -11.80 4.84
C ILE A 93 4.21 -11.86 6.10
N VAL A 94 4.55 -11.11 7.15
CA VAL A 94 3.72 -11.03 8.38
C VAL A 94 2.32 -10.46 8.07
N LEU A 95 2.24 -9.42 7.23
CA LEU A 95 0.97 -8.86 6.77
C LEU A 95 0.14 -9.85 5.95
N LEU A 96 0.79 -10.69 5.14
CA LEU A 96 0.15 -11.76 4.37
C LEU A 96 -0.49 -12.83 5.25
N LEU A 97 0.23 -13.25 6.31
CA LEU A 97 -0.26 -14.23 7.28
C LEU A 97 -1.43 -13.67 8.11
N ARG A 98 -1.40 -12.37 8.42
CA ARG A 98 -2.41 -11.71 9.25
C ARG A 98 -3.68 -11.33 8.48
N THR A 99 -3.59 -11.13 7.18
CA THR A 99 -4.69 -10.62 6.36
C THR A 99 -5.60 -11.76 5.90
N ARG A 100 -6.89 -11.67 6.22
CA ARG A 100 -7.92 -12.62 5.74
C ARG A 100 -8.48 -12.30 4.34
N SER A 101 -8.34 -11.06 3.87
CA SER A 101 -8.86 -10.62 2.57
C SER A 101 -8.00 -11.10 1.41
N THR A 102 -8.59 -11.86 0.49
CA THR A 102 -7.91 -12.39 -0.72
C THR A 102 -7.34 -11.26 -1.57
N SER A 103 -8.08 -10.18 -1.80
CA SER A 103 -7.61 -9.04 -2.60
C SER A 103 -6.37 -8.38 -2.00
N ARG A 104 -6.36 -8.16 -0.67
CA ARG A 104 -5.18 -7.60 0.01
C ARG A 104 -3.99 -8.55 0.00
N ARG A 105 -4.23 -9.87 0.10
CA ARG A 105 -3.16 -10.87 -0.03
C ARG A 105 -2.52 -10.81 -1.41
N LEU A 106 -3.29 -10.73 -2.49
CA LEU A 106 -2.74 -10.58 -3.84
C LEU A 106 -1.85 -9.34 -3.97
N ILE A 107 -2.30 -8.19 -3.45
CA ILE A 107 -1.52 -6.96 -3.47
C ILE A 107 -0.20 -7.13 -2.72
N ILE A 108 -0.23 -7.64 -1.49
CA ILE A 108 0.99 -7.79 -0.68
C ILE A 108 1.93 -8.83 -1.31
N THR A 109 1.40 -9.95 -1.82
CA THR A 109 2.21 -10.96 -2.52
C THR A 109 2.89 -10.35 -3.73
N PHE A 110 2.15 -9.60 -4.56
CA PHE A 110 2.71 -8.91 -5.72
C PHE A 110 3.83 -7.95 -5.30
N LEU A 111 3.61 -7.15 -4.27
CA LEU A 111 4.62 -6.23 -3.73
C LEU A 111 5.87 -6.95 -3.25
N VAL A 112 5.72 -8.01 -2.44
CA VAL A 112 6.84 -8.80 -1.93
C VAL A 112 7.63 -9.45 -3.07
N VAL A 113 6.95 -10.06 -4.04
CA VAL A 113 7.58 -10.66 -5.22
C VAL A 113 8.31 -9.60 -6.04
N THR A 114 7.72 -8.42 -6.21
CA THR A 114 8.38 -7.36 -6.99
C THR A 114 9.58 -6.80 -6.24
N MET A 115 9.51 -6.63 -4.93
CA MET A 115 10.64 -6.20 -4.10
C MET A 115 11.84 -7.15 -4.16
N THR A 116 11.61 -8.45 -4.32
CA THR A 116 12.69 -9.44 -4.45
C THR A 116 13.17 -9.57 -5.89
N ALA A 117 12.28 -9.53 -6.87
CA ALA A 117 12.62 -9.66 -8.28
C ALA A 117 13.32 -8.41 -8.85
N LEU A 118 12.92 -7.22 -8.41
CA LEU A 118 13.37 -5.95 -8.99
C LEU A 118 14.89 -5.72 -8.84
N PRO A 119 15.54 -5.99 -7.69
CA PRO A 119 17.00 -5.96 -7.59
C PRO A 119 17.69 -6.94 -8.53
N VAL A 120 17.15 -8.16 -8.68
CA VAL A 120 17.71 -9.20 -9.53
C VAL A 120 17.64 -8.77 -11.00
N LEU A 121 16.50 -8.25 -11.44
CA LEU A 121 16.29 -7.73 -12.79
C LEU A 121 17.14 -6.49 -13.08
N LEU A 122 17.23 -5.59 -12.10
CA LEU A 122 18.04 -4.37 -12.21
C LEU A 122 19.51 -4.61 -11.90
N GLY A 123 19.97 -5.86 -11.80
CA GLY A 123 21.36 -6.20 -11.46
C GLY A 123 21.76 -5.63 -10.11
N VAL A 124 21.77 -6.48 -9.08
CA VAL A 124 22.49 -6.16 -7.85
C VAL A 124 23.98 -6.09 -8.24
N PRO A 125 24.67 -4.96 -8.06
CA PRO A 125 26.11 -4.93 -8.28
C PRO A 125 26.86 -5.73 -7.22
#